data_AF-A0AA90SS55-F1
#
_entry.id   AF-A0AA90SS55-F1
#
_cell.length_a   1.000
_cell.length_b   1.000
_cell.length_c   1.000
_cell.angle_alpha   90.00
_cell.angle_beta   90.00
_cell.angle_gamma   90.00
#
_symmetry.space_group_name_H-M   'P 1'
#
loop_
_entity.id
_entity.type
_entity.pdbx_description
1 polymer ?
#
loop_
_entity_poly.entity_id
_entity_poly.type
_entity_poly.pdbx_seq_one_letter_code
_entity_poly.pdbx_strand_id
1 'polypeptide(L)'
;MVIAATMQKSLEQEPQFAITANLAPQLFPSGVFIPQCIEVGLYLIDLQQEQQRLNGQGQLPSTAVVKSVVRHPLASIFTLLPEHALSQMRTAQRHTGSNTAELEPTIVVILHIADIARFDAVLLTRIEVFEQYHLEDYDAQITLPLKCHELTPLKGGQCYSVSYQLGSYPEFHFQRNPKK
;
A
#
# COMPACT_ATOMS: atom_id res chain seq x y z
N MET A 1 -15.28 5.10 -20.59
CA MET A 1 -15.17 4.58 -19.22
C MET A 1 -14.27 3.36 -19.26
N VAL A 2 -13.31 3.27 -18.34
CA VAL A 2 -12.48 2.08 -18.13
C VAL A 2 -12.67 1.64 -16.69
N ILE A 3 -12.92 0.34 -16.49
CA ILE A 3 -12.98 -0.29 -15.18
C ILE A 3 -11.90 -1.37 -15.17
N ALA A 4 -10.95 -1.26 -14.26
CA ALA A 4 -9.86 -2.22 -14.12
C ALA A 4 -9.73 -2.63 -12.66
N ALA A 5 -10.00 -3.90 -12.38
CA ALA A 5 -9.84 -4.52 -11.07
C ALA A 5 -8.95 -5.77 -11.23
N THR A 6 -7.66 -5.52 -11.36
CA THR A 6 -6.61 -6.53 -11.52
C THR A 6 -5.55 -6.24 -10.47
N MET A 7 -5.92 -6.44 -9.22
CA MET A 7 -5.08 -6.17 -8.07
C MET A 7 -5.34 -7.18 -6.95
N GLN A 8 -4.29 -7.44 -6.16
CA GLN A 8 -4.43 -7.97 -4.81
C GLN A 8 -4.19 -6.83 -3.80
N LYS A 9 -4.24 -7.17 -2.50
CA LYS A 9 -3.92 -6.22 -1.43
C LYS A 9 -2.53 -5.62 -1.64
N SER A 10 -2.38 -4.33 -1.34
CA SER A 10 -1.13 -3.58 -1.55
C SER A 10 -0.59 -3.62 -2.98
N LEU A 11 -1.46 -3.83 -3.98
CA LEU A 11 -1.09 -3.88 -5.40
C LEU A 11 -0.01 -4.92 -5.72
N GLU A 12 0.05 -5.99 -4.92
CA GLU A 12 0.99 -7.10 -5.14
C GLU A 12 0.53 -8.01 -6.29
N GLN A 13 1.49 -8.62 -6.99
CA GLN A 13 1.35 -9.71 -7.97
C GLN A 13 0.59 -9.39 -9.27
N GLU A 14 -0.36 -8.47 -9.26
CA GLU A 14 -1.21 -8.15 -10.41
C GLU A 14 -0.93 -6.75 -10.98
N PRO A 15 -0.99 -6.58 -12.31
CA PRO A 15 -0.45 -5.39 -13.00
C PRO A 15 -1.38 -4.17 -12.98
N GLN A 16 -2.08 -3.88 -11.88
CA GLN A 16 -3.01 -2.73 -11.77
C GLN A 16 -2.35 -1.41 -12.16
N PHE A 17 -1.12 -1.18 -11.69
CA PHE A 17 -0.35 0.02 -12.02
C PHE A 17 -0.11 0.12 -13.53
N ALA A 18 0.40 -0.95 -14.14
CA ALA A 18 0.74 -0.95 -15.56
C ALA A 18 -0.52 -0.80 -16.44
N ILE A 19 -1.63 -1.44 -16.06
CA ILE A 19 -2.91 -1.28 -16.75
C ILE A 19 -3.38 0.17 -16.66
N THR A 20 -3.32 0.78 -15.47
CA THR A 20 -3.69 2.19 -15.27
C THR A 20 -2.81 3.12 -16.10
N ALA A 21 -1.48 2.95 -16.05
CA ALA A 21 -0.53 3.77 -16.80
C ALA A 21 -0.71 3.68 -18.33
N ASN A 22 -1.15 2.52 -18.85
CA ASN A 22 -1.36 2.32 -20.28
C ASN A 22 -2.74 2.76 -20.76
N LEU A 23 -3.79 2.54 -19.96
CA LEU A 23 -5.18 2.77 -20.38
C LEU A 23 -5.71 4.15 -19.99
N ALA A 24 -5.30 4.73 -18.86
CA ALA A 24 -5.79 6.05 -18.43
C ALA A 24 -5.52 7.16 -19.47
N PRO A 25 -4.35 7.24 -20.13
CA PRO A 25 -4.09 8.26 -21.15
C PRO A 25 -4.96 8.14 -22.41
N GLN A 26 -5.62 6.99 -22.62
CA GLN A 26 -6.48 6.75 -23.77
C GLN A 26 -7.93 7.16 -23.50
N LEU A 27 -8.25 7.56 -22.26
CA LEU A 27 -9.57 8.08 -21.93
C LEU A 27 -9.79 9.44 -22.61
N PHE A 28 -11.01 9.65 -23.05
CA PHE A 28 -11.50 10.99 -23.38
C PHE A 28 -11.34 11.91 -22.15
N PRO A 29 -11.12 13.23 -22.29
CA PRO A 29 -10.89 14.10 -21.14
C PRO A 29 -11.96 14.06 -20.04
N SER A 30 -13.23 13.78 -20.38
CA SER A 30 -14.32 13.57 -19.40
C SER A 30 -14.60 12.09 -19.10
N GLY A 31 -13.68 11.20 -19.47
CA GLY A 31 -13.77 9.77 -19.25
C GLY A 31 -13.39 9.42 -17.82
N VAL A 32 -14.11 8.46 -17.25
CA VAL A 32 -13.85 7.95 -15.90
C VAL A 32 -13.01 6.67 -15.97
N PHE A 33 -11.97 6.62 -15.13
CA PHE A 33 -11.23 5.41 -14.78
C PHE A 33 -11.67 4.95 -13.39
N ILE A 34 -11.97 3.66 -13.22
CA ILE A 34 -12.31 3.06 -11.94
C ILE A 34 -11.28 1.97 -11.62
N PRO A 35 -10.65 1.99 -10.42
CA PRO A 35 -10.83 2.98 -9.35
C PRO A 35 -10.23 4.37 -9.68
N GLN A 36 -10.72 5.40 -9.00
CA GLN A 36 -10.23 6.77 -9.15
C GLN A 36 -8.94 7.04 -8.36
N CYS A 37 -8.77 6.35 -7.22
CA CYS A 37 -7.54 6.43 -6.43
C CYS A 37 -7.27 5.11 -5.71
N ILE A 38 -6.00 4.73 -5.60
CA ILE A 38 -5.56 3.67 -4.69
C ILE A 38 -4.42 4.23 -3.85
N GLU A 39 -4.55 4.16 -2.53
CA GLU A 39 -3.53 4.57 -1.58
C GLU A 39 -3.01 3.36 -0.82
N VAL A 40 -1.69 3.30 -0.64
CA VAL A 40 -1.03 2.31 0.21
C VAL A 40 -0.22 3.04 1.28
N GLY A 41 -0.59 2.81 2.53
CA GLY A 41 0.13 3.34 3.69
C GLY A 41 0.81 2.24 4.48
N LEU A 42 1.95 2.56 5.08
CA LEU A 42 2.71 1.68 5.97
C LEU A 42 2.50 2.10 7.43
N TYR A 43 2.15 1.14 8.28
CA TYR A 43 1.80 1.34 9.68
C TYR A 43 2.49 0.31 10.58
N LEU A 44 2.67 0.65 11.86
CA LEU A 44 2.90 -0.34 12.91
C LEU A 44 1.59 -0.61 13.65
N ILE A 45 1.20 -1.87 13.70
CA ILE A 45 -0.09 -2.33 14.21
C ILE A 45 0.09 -3.60 15.04
N ASP A 46 -0.59 -3.69 16.18
CA ASP A 46 -0.77 -4.98 16.86
C ASP A 46 -1.84 -5.80 16.13
N LEU A 47 -1.42 -6.55 15.12
CA LEU A 47 -2.32 -7.34 14.27
C LEU A 47 -3.11 -8.37 15.07
N GLN A 48 -2.52 -8.95 16.11
CA GLN A 48 -3.18 -9.97 16.91
C GLN A 48 -4.35 -9.36 17.70
N GLN A 49 -4.11 -8.22 18.36
CA GLN A 49 -5.17 -7.51 19.08
C GLN A 49 -6.26 -7.02 18.12
N GLU A 50 -5.89 -6.55 16.94
CA GLU A 50 -6.85 -6.06 15.95
C GLU A 50 -7.74 -7.19 15.42
N GLN A 51 -7.16 -8.33 15.04
CA GLN A 51 -7.91 -9.52 14.61
C GLN A 51 -8.84 -10.06 15.70
N GLN A 52 -8.40 -10.09 16.96
CA GLN A 52 -9.23 -10.53 18.09
C GLN A 52 -10.47 -9.65 18.26
N ARG A 53 -10.34 -8.33 18.08
CA ARG A 53 -11.48 -7.40 18.17
C ARG A 53 -12.44 -7.57 17.00
N LEU A 54 -11.93 -7.78 15.80
CA LEU A 54 -12.75 -8.02 14.61
C LEU A 54 -13.54 -9.34 14.73
N ASN A 55 -12.91 -10.40 15.22
CA ASN A 55 -13.55 -11.70 15.38
C ASN A 55 -14.52 -11.77 16.56
N GLY A 56 -14.32 -10.96 17.60
CA GLY A 56 -15.14 -10.97 18.82
C GLY A 56 -16.53 -10.34 18.68
N GLN A 57 -16.80 -9.64 17.57
CA GLN A 57 -18.09 -9.02 17.28
C GLN A 57 -18.64 -9.65 16.00
N GLY A 58 -19.58 -10.60 16.12
CA GLY A 58 -20.13 -11.40 15.01
C GLY A 58 -20.95 -10.65 13.95
N GLN A 59 -20.61 -9.39 13.64
CA GLN A 59 -21.18 -8.56 12.58
C GLN A 59 -20.07 -7.90 11.77
N LEU A 60 -20.41 -7.51 10.53
CA LEU A 60 -19.53 -6.79 9.59
C LEU A 60 -18.68 -5.74 10.33
N PRO A 61 -17.36 -5.72 10.11
CA PRO A 61 -16.46 -4.83 10.84
C PRO A 61 -16.85 -3.39 10.56
N SER A 62 -17.49 -2.73 11.53
CA SER A 62 -17.71 -1.29 11.43
C SER A 62 -16.34 -0.61 11.54
N THR A 63 -16.05 0.33 10.64
CA THR A 63 -14.85 1.19 10.68
C THR A 63 -14.63 1.85 12.04
N ALA A 64 -15.67 1.97 12.88
CA ALA A 64 -15.58 2.42 14.27
C ALA A 64 -14.77 1.48 15.20
N VAL A 65 -14.80 0.17 14.97
CA VAL A 65 -14.11 -0.84 15.80
C VAL A 65 -12.59 -0.74 15.60
N VAL A 66 -12.18 -0.59 14.35
CA VAL A 66 -10.78 -0.44 13.93
C VAL A 66 -10.17 0.86 14.46
N LYS A 67 -10.94 1.97 14.48
CA LYS A 67 -10.49 3.27 15.01
C LYS A 67 -10.13 3.27 16.50
N SER A 68 -10.54 2.25 17.26
CA SER A 68 -10.20 2.12 18.69
C SER A 68 -8.83 1.47 18.95
N VAL A 69 -8.21 0.87 17.92
CA VAL A 69 -6.88 0.26 18.01
C VAL A 69 -5.82 1.34 17.75
N VAL A 70 -4.78 1.37 18.58
CA VAL A 70 -3.64 2.27 18.37
C VAL A 70 -2.85 1.76 17.16
N ARG A 71 -2.83 2.57 16.10
CA ARG A 71 -2.01 2.36 14.92
C ARG A 71 -1.00 3.48 14.82
N HIS A 72 0.25 3.15 14.53
CA HIS A 72 1.30 4.14 14.37
C HIS A 72 1.62 4.31 12.87
N PRO A 73 1.16 5.40 12.22
CA PRO A 73 1.50 5.65 10.82
C PRO A 73 3.00 5.88 10.68
N LEU A 74 3.61 5.24 9.68
CA LEU A 74 5.00 5.46 9.32
C LEU A 74 5.13 6.36 8.08
N ALA A 75 4.42 6.02 7.00
CA ALA A 75 4.41 6.80 5.76
C ALA A 75 3.23 6.43 4.86
N SER A 76 2.79 7.36 4.00
CA SER A 76 2.09 7.00 2.76
C SER A 76 3.15 6.60 1.75
N ILE A 77 3.19 5.33 1.37
CA ILE A 77 4.29 4.80 0.56
C ILE A 77 3.98 4.80 -0.93
N PHE A 78 2.70 4.88 -1.30
CA PHE A 78 2.30 4.87 -2.70
C PHE A 78 0.88 5.41 -2.90
N THR A 79 0.71 6.14 -3.99
CA THR A 79 -0.60 6.61 -4.48
C THR A 79 -0.67 6.38 -5.99
N LEU A 80 -1.69 5.65 -6.42
CA LEU A 80 -2.03 5.46 -7.83
C LEU A 80 -3.21 6.35 -8.19
N LEU A 81 -2.93 7.34 -9.03
CA LEU A 81 -3.92 8.19 -9.69
C LEU A 81 -3.82 7.98 -11.20
N PRO A 82 -4.95 7.76 -11.92
CA PRO A 82 -4.95 7.55 -13.37
C PRO A 82 -4.17 8.61 -14.15
N GLU A 83 -4.30 9.88 -13.78
CA GLU A 83 -3.63 11.03 -14.40
C GLU A 83 -2.11 11.07 -14.18
N HIS A 84 -1.60 10.42 -13.12
CA HIS A 84 -0.19 10.43 -12.76
C HIS A 84 0.56 9.12 -13.14
N ALA A 85 -0.17 8.03 -13.37
CA ALA A 85 0.39 6.70 -13.57
C ALA A 85 1.40 6.65 -14.74
N LEU A 86 1.08 7.27 -15.88
CA LEU A 86 1.99 7.30 -17.04
C LEU A 86 3.27 8.10 -16.75
N SER A 87 3.16 9.25 -16.07
CA SER A 87 4.35 10.03 -15.69
C SER A 87 5.23 9.26 -14.71
N GLN A 88 4.64 8.63 -13.70
CA GLN A 88 5.37 7.79 -12.74
C GLN A 88 6.08 6.63 -13.44
N MET A 89 5.42 5.97 -14.41
CA MET A 89 6.03 4.89 -15.19
C MET A 89 7.22 5.37 -16.03
N ARG A 90 7.18 6.60 -16.56
CA ARG A 90 8.27 7.18 -17.36
C ARG A 90 9.47 7.60 -16.53
N THR A 91 9.25 7.97 -15.27
CA THR A 91 10.33 8.35 -14.33
C THR A 91 10.88 7.16 -13.55
N ALA A 92 10.28 5.97 -13.70
CA ALA A 92 10.74 4.75 -13.06
C ALA A 92 12.19 4.45 -13.45
N GLN A 93 13.02 4.14 -12.45
CA GLN A 93 14.45 3.89 -12.64
C GLN A 93 14.75 2.42 -12.43
N ARG A 94 15.75 1.89 -13.15
CA ARG A 94 16.24 0.53 -12.87
C ARG A 94 17.13 0.56 -11.65
N HIS A 95 16.87 -0.35 -10.70
CA HIS A 95 17.70 -0.49 -9.52
C HIS A 95 19.06 -1.11 -9.87
N THR A 96 20.11 -0.75 -9.12
CA THR A 96 21.46 -1.30 -9.33
C THR A 96 21.53 -2.69 -8.71
N GLY A 97 21.16 -3.72 -9.47
CA GLY A 97 21.20 -5.12 -9.05
C GLY A 97 19.94 -5.92 -9.37
N SER A 98 18.83 -5.23 -9.64
CA SER A 98 17.62 -5.82 -10.21
C SER A 98 17.44 -5.36 -11.65
N ASN A 99 17.02 -6.25 -12.55
CA ASN A 99 16.64 -5.87 -13.92
C ASN A 99 15.22 -5.26 -13.98
N THR A 100 14.55 -5.09 -12.83
CA THR A 100 13.22 -4.48 -12.71
C THR A 100 13.32 -2.95 -12.57
N ALA A 101 12.35 -2.26 -13.17
CA ALA A 101 12.19 -0.82 -12.98
C ALA A 101 11.41 -0.59 -11.68
N GLU A 102 11.79 0.41 -10.90
CA GLU A 102 11.14 0.77 -9.65
C GLU A 102 10.69 2.23 -9.69
N LEU A 103 9.57 2.52 -9.04
CA LEU A 103 9.12 3.88 -8.80
C LEU A 103 10.00 4.58 -7.75
N GLU A 104 9.90 5.90 -7.68
CA GLU A 104 10.67 6.70 -6.72
C GLU A 104 10.43 6.20 -5.28
N PRO A 105 11.50 5.92 -4.51
CA PRO A 105 11.35 5.34 -3.19
C PRO A 105 10.86 6.35 -2.15
N THR A 106 10.04 5.88 -1.22
CA THR A 106 9.71 6.59 0.01
C THR A 106 10.64 6.17 1.14
N ILE A 107 11.23 7.14 1.84
CA ILE A 107 12.06 6.87 3.01
C ILE A 107 11.18 6.72 4.25
N VAL A 108 11.35 5.61 4.95
CA VAL A 108 10.59 5.25 6.14
C VAL A 108 11.54 5.05 7.32
N VAL A 109 11.22 5.67 8.45
CA VAL A 109 11.95 5.47 9.71
C VAL A 109 11.05 4.76 10.71
N ILE A 110 11.54 3.65 11.25
CA ILE A 110 10.82 2.92 12.31
C ILE A 110 10.85 3.75 13.59
N LEU A 111 9.67 4.08 14.12
CA LEU A 111 9.52 4.89 15.32
C LEU A 111 10.10 4.19 16.56
N HIS A 112 10.54 4.98 17.54
CA HIS A 112 10.90 4.45 18.86
C HIS A 112 9.62 4.32 19.70
N ILE A 113 9.12 3.10 19.87
CA ILE A 113 7.90 2.80 20.62
C ILE A 113 8.25 1.79 21.70
N ALA A 114 7.70 1.97 22.91
CA ALA A 114 7.79 0.97 23.96
C ALA A 114 7.11 -0.34 23.49
N ASP A 115 7.66 -1.49 23.85
CA ASP A 115 7.14 -2.80 23.45
C ASP A 115 6.96 -2.97 21.93
N ILE A 116 7.84 -2.36 21.12
CA ILE A 116 7.78 -2.44 19.64
C ILE A 116 7.68 -3.88 19.10
N ALA A 117 8.18 -4.86 19.85
CA ALA A 117 8.10 -6.28 19.52
C ALA A 117 6.65 -6.82 19.46
N ARG A 118 5.67 -6.12 20.04
CA ARG A 118 4.24 -6.47 19.97
C ARG A 118 3.56 -5.99 18.69
N PHE A 119 4.23 -5.12 17.93
CA PHE A 119 3.70 -4.56 16.70
C PHE A 119 4.25 -5.30 15.49
N ASP A 120 3.46 -5.30 14.43
CA ASP A 120 3.83 -5.72 13.10
C ASP A 120 3.83 -4.51 12.17
N ALA A 121 4.79 -4.47 11.24
CA ALA A 121 4.71 -3.54 10.12
C ALA A 121 3.75 -4.08 9.06
N VAL A 122 2.81 -3.24 8.63
CA VAL A 122 1.74 -3.66 7.71
C VAL A 122 1.43 -2.59 6.69
N LEU A 123 1.13 -3.04 5.47
CA LEU A 123 0.56 -2.21 4.43
C LEU A 123 -0.97 -2.27 4.51
N LEU A 124 -1.58 -1.10 4.48
CA LEU A 124 -3.03 -0.92 4.38
C LEU A 124 -3.35 -0.27 3.04
N THR A 125 -4.33 -0.83 2.33
CA THR A 125 -4.78 -0.35 1.02
C THR A 125 -6.16 0.25 1.13
N ARG A 126 -6.32 1.48 0.65
CA ARG A 126 -7.61 2.18 0.56
C ARG A 126 -7.89 2.53 -0.89
N ILE A 127 -9.15 2.44 -1.29
CA ILE A 127 -9.54 2.58 -2.69
C ILE A 127 -10.72 3.54 -2.78
N GLU A 128 -10.52 4.64 -3.50
CA GLU A 128 -11.62 5.46 -3.99
C GLU A 128 -12.13 4.83 -5.29
N VAL A 129 -13.30 4.20 -5.24
CA VAL A 129 -13.86 3.48 -6.38
C VAL A 129 -14.43 4.47 -7.39
N PHE A 130 -15.42 5.26 -6.97
CA PHE A 130 -16.05 6.31 -7.77
C PHE A 130 -16.83 7.27 -6.86
N GLU A 131 -16.52 8.56 -6.89
CA GLU A 131 -17.18 9.60 -6.09
C GLU A 131 -17.26 9.20 -4.59
N GLN A 132 -18.47 9.07 -4.03
CA GLN A 132 -18.67 8.67 -2.64
C GLN A 132 -18.44 7.18 -2.34
N TYR A 133 -18.09 6.35 -3.32
CA TYR A 133 -17.86 4.94 -3.08
C TYR A 133 -16.38 4.68 -2.77
N HIS A 134 -16.11 4.18 -1.57
CA HIS A 134 -14.77 3.87 -1.09
C HIS A 134 -14.74 2.47 -0.47
N LEU A 135 -13.56 1.85 -0.54
CA LEU A 135 -13.20 0.66 0.25
C LEU A 135 -12.13 1.07 1.25
N GLU A 136 -12.49 0.98 2.53
CA GLU A 136 -11.62 1.20 3.66
C GLU A 136 -10.93 -0.11 4.08
N ASP A 137 -10.09 0.01 5.12
CA ASP A 137 -9.40 -1.14 5.72
C ASP A 137 -10.41 -2.24 6.09
N TYR A 138 -10.15 -3.48 5.68
CA TYR A 138 -10.99 -4.68 5.93
C TYR A 138 -12.34 -4.76 5.20
N ASP A 139 -12.73 -3.79 4.38
CA ASP A 139 -14.00 -3.86 3.63
C ASP A 139 -14.02 -4.98 2.57
N ALA A 140 -12.86 -5.35 2.04
CA ALA A 140 -12.71 -6.40 1.03
C ALA A 140 -11.38 -7.15 1.19
N GLN A 141 -11.24 -8.31 0.51
CA GLN A 141 -9.98 -9.07 0.51
C GLN A 141 -8.79 -8.24 0.01
N ILE A 142 -9.02 -7.35 -0.95
CA ILE A 142 -8.02 -6.43 -1.51
C ILE A 142 -7.67 -5.26 -0.57
N THR A 143 -8.42 -5.04 0.51
CA THR A 143 -8.13 -4.03 1.55
C THR A 143 -7.78 -4.66 2.90
N LEU A 144 -7.54 -5.98 2.94
CA LEU A 144 -6.98 -6.63 4.12
C LEU A 144 -5.51 -6.20 4.31
N PRO A 145 -5.04 -6.08 5.57
CA PRO A 145 -3.64 -5.77 5.84
C PRO A 145 -2.68 -6.80 5.24
N LEU A 146 -1.59 -6.33 4.67
CA LEU A 146 -0.46 -7.16 4.26
C LEU A 146 0.70 -6.96 5.23
N LYS A 147 1.18 -8.04 5.84
CA LYS A 147 2.30 -7.99 6.79
C LYS A 147 3.64 -7.89 6.05
N CYS A 148 4.49 -6.95 6.44
CA CYS A 148 5.83 -6.76 5.90
C CYS A 148 6.84 -7.59 6.70
N HIS A 149 7.15 -8.79 6.22
CA HIS A 149 8.10 -9.69 6.89
C HIS A 149 9.55 -9.17 6.82
N GLU A 150 9.87 -8.37 5.81
CA GLU A 150 11.18 -7.75 5.55
C GLU A 150 11.60 -6.77 6.66
N LEU A 151 10.61 -6.21 7.36
CA LEU A 151 10.82 -5.26 8.46
C LEU A 151 10.93 -5.97 9.82
N THR A 152 10.77 -7.29 9.86
CA THR A 152 10.80 -8.09 11.10
C THR A 152 12.23 -8.63 11.37
N PRO A 153 12.75 -8.57 12.61
CA PRO A 153 12.17 -7.91 13.78
C PRO A 153 12.31 -6.38 13.72
N LEU A 154 11.27 -5.67 14.16
CA LEU A 154 11.25 -4.21 14.22
C LEU A 154 12.27 -3.69 15.23
N LYS A 155 13.09 -2.73 14.83
CA LYS A 155 13.97 -1.98 15.74
C LYS A 155 13.83 -0.49 15.50
N GLY A 156 13.57 0.25 16.57
CA GLY A 156 13.49 1.72 16.53
C GLY A 156 14.71 2.36 15.87
N GLY A 157 14.46 3.37 15.05
CA GLY A 157 15.48 4.13 14.33
C GLY A 157 16.11 3.40 13.14
N GLN A 158 15.61 2.24 12.73
CA GLN A 158 15.97 1.69 11.42
C GLN A 158 15.34 2.54 10.32
N CYS A 159 16.10 2.74 9.24
CA CYS A 159 15.70 3.50 8.07
C CYS A 159 15.62 2.57 6.87
N TYR A 160 14.54 2.67 6.10
CA TYR A 160 14.27 1.86 4.93
C TYR A 160 13.90 2.77 3.76
N SER A 161 14.30 2.35 2.57
CA SER A 161 13.83 2.85 1.29
C SER A 161 12.79 1.86 0.78
N VAL A 162 11.56 2.34 0.55
CA VAL A 162 10.45 1.51 0.08
C VAL A 162 10.08 1.97 -1.33
N SER A 163 10.23 1.10 -2.32
CA SER A 163 9.91 1.37 -3.72
C SER A 163 8.90 0.35 -4.25
N TYR A 164 8.07 0.74 -5.21
CA TYR A 164 7.18 -0.19 -5.91
C TYR A 164 7.88 -0.69 -7.18
N GLN A 165 8.10 -2.01 -7.27
CA GLN A 165 8.71 -2.65 -8.42
C GLN A 165 7.68 -2.88 -9.53
N LEU A 166 8.06 -2.51 -10.74
CA LEU A 166 7.30 -2.76 -11.96
C LEU A 166 7.76 -4.06 -12.61
N GLY A 167 6.83 -4.76 -13.25
CA GLY A 167 7.12 -5.99 -13.99
C GLY A 167 5.93 -6.92 -14.05
N SER A 168 6.21 -8.20 -14.33
CA SER A 168 5.17 -9.24 -14.39
C SER A 168 4.59 -9.61 -13.02
N TYR A 169 5.35 -9.37 -11.94
CA TYR A 169 4.96 -9.61 -10.55
C TYR A 169 5.31 -8.37 -9.74
N PRO A 170 4.50 -7.30 -9.84
CA PRO A 170 4.81 -6.05 -9.15
C PRO A 170 4.62 -6.21 -7.63
N GLU A 171 5.48 -5.57 -6.85
CA GLU A 171 5.46 -5.66 -5.40
C GLU A 171 6.21 -4.48 -4.75
N PHE A 172 6.04 -4.29 -3.45
CA PHE A 172 6.85 -3.34 -2.69
C PHE A 172 8.17 -3.96 -2.26
N HIS A 173 9.27 -3.32 -2.64
CA HIS A 173 10.62 -3.71 -2.25
C HIS A 173 11.12 -2.83 -1.10
N PHE A 174 11.66 -3.48 -0.07
CA PHE A 174 12.17 -2.84 1.14
C PHE A 174 13.69 -2.96 1.21
N GLN A 175 14.39 -1.86 0.96
CA GLN A 175 15.83 -1.81 1.11
C GLN A 175 16.23 -1.09 2.41
N ARG A 176 17.01 -1.76 3.26
CA ARG A 176 17.53 -1.14 4.47
C ARG A 176 18.63 -0.14 4.13
N ASN A 177 18.49 1.09 4.61
CA ASN A 177 19.52 2.11 4.49
C ASN A 177 20.51 2.00 5.68
N PRO A 178 21.83 2.12 5.43
CA PRO A 178 22.78 2.23 6.53
C PRO A 178 22.45 3.46 7.38
N LYS A 179 22.58 3.33 8.70
CA LYS A 179 22.49 4.50 9.59
C LYS A 179 23.62 5.45 9.20
N LYS A 180 23.28 6.68 8.79
CA LYS A 180 24.24 7.78 8.72
C LYS A 180 24.73 8.11 10.13
#